data_AF-A0A0R2FVD3-F1
#
_entry.id   AF-A0A0R2FVD3-F1
#
_cell.length_a   1.000
_cell.length_b   1.000
_cell.length_c   1.000
_cell.angle_alpha   90.00
_cell.angle_beta   90.00
_cell.angle_gamma   90.00
#
_symmetry.space_group_name_H-M   'P 1'
#
loop_
_entity.id
_entity.type
_entity.pdbx_description
1 polymer ?
#
loop_
_entity_poly.entity_id
_entity_poly.type
_entity_poly.pdbx_seq_one_letter_code
_entity_poly.pdbx_strand_id
1 'polypeptide(L)'
;MESQKDHVPDLDAARARDAIEHVLHKTEAQDAIMTGLALDELANAGQLPEPLQTRVSEDQGTYGIDEQLVMSILGIYGTISWTNFGFLDRTKPGIIGQLNDSQKEGGRVNTFIDDLAAAIVAAAEARIAHD
;
A
#
# COMPACT_ATOMS: atom_id res chain seq x y z
N MET A 1 -13.25 -1.22 5.03
CA MET A 1 -14.63 -1.47 5.50
C MET A 1 -14.88 -2.94 5.75
N GLU A 2 -14.75 -3.82 4.73
CA GLU A 2 -15.02 -5.26 4.88
C GLU A 2 -14.13 -5.94 5.93
N SER A 3 -12.85 -5.62 5.93
CA SER A 3 -11.82 -6.00 6.92
C SER A 3 -12.11 -5.57 8.37
N GLN A 4 -12.98 -4.58 8.58
CA GLN A 4 -13.28 -4.01 9.90
C GLN A 4 -14.67 -4.36 10.42
N LYS A 5 -15.50 -5.10 9.66
CA LYS A 5 -16.90 -5.38 10.02
C LYS A 5 -17.05 -6.09 11.36
N ASP A 6 -16.12 -6.98 11.70
CA ASP A 6 -16.17 -7.75 12.95
C ASP A 6 -15.70 -6.95 14.18
N HIS A 7 -15.09 -5.78 13.97
CA HIS A 7 -14.52 -4.94 15.04
C HIS A 7 -15.29 -3.62 15.19
N VAL A 8 -15.73 -3.04 14.08
CA VAL A 8 -16.50 -1.80 14.02
C VAL A 8 -17.72 -2.02 13.10
N PRO A 9 -18.78 -2.67 13.61
CA PRO A 9 -19.93 -3.09 12.79
C PRO A 9 -20.71 -1.91 12.18
N ASP A 10 -20.68 -0.74 12.83
CA ASP A 10 -21.33 0.49 12.37
C ASP A 10 -20.38 1.42 11.60
N LEU A 11 -19.29 0.89 11.03
CA LEU A 11 -18.36 1.68 10.23
C LEU A 11 -19.04 2.16 8.94
N ASP A 12 -19.36 3.44 8.88
CA ASP A 12 -19.84 4.08 7.65
C ASP A 12 -18.70 4.53 6.72
N ALA A 13 -19.06 4.82 5.47
CA ALA A 13 -18.12 5.26 4.45
C ALA A 13 -17.49 6.62 4.74
N ALA A 14 -18.18 7.49 5.50
CA ALA A 14 -17.66 8.82 5.83
C ALA A 14 -16.51 8.73 6.84
N ARG A 15 -16.66 7.93 7.89
CA ARG A 15 -15.60 7.65 8.87
C ARG A 15 -14.43 6.92 8.24
N ALA A 16 -14.69 5.96 7.34
CA ALA A 16 -13.63 5.28 6.60
C ALA A 16 -12.84 6.26 5.71
N ARG A 17 -13.53 7.17 5.01
CA ARG A 17 -12.90 8.19 4.19
C ARG A 17 -12.10 9.19 5.01
N ASP A 18 -12.65 9.68 6.12
CA ASP A 18 -11.94 10.58 7.04
C ASP A 18 -10.63 9.94 7.55
N ALA A 19 -10.63 8.65 7.85
CA ALA A 19 -9.42 7.93 8.23
C ALA A 19 -8.37 7.84 7.13
N ILE A 20 -8.79 7.55 5.90
CA ILE A 20 -7.89 7.55 4.74
C ILE A 20 -7.33 8.96 4.53
N GLU A 21 -8.18 9.99 4.53
CA GLU A 21 -7.74 11.38 4.39
C GLU A 21 -6.74 11.74 5.49
N HIS A 22 -6.97 11.34 6.74
CA HIS A 22 -6.03 11.60 7.85
C HIS A 22 -4.66 10.96 7.62
N VAL A 23 -4.60 9.75 7.07
CA VAL A 23 -3.34 9.09 6.67
C VAL A 23 -2.64 9.88 5.58
N LEU A 24 -3.36 10.27 4.53
CA LEU A 24 -2.81 11.01 3.39
C LEU A 24 -2.31 12.43 3.75
N HIS A 25 -2.75 12.99 4.87
CA HIS A 25 -2.26 14.28 5.37
C HIS A 25 -0.93 14.20 6.14
N LYS A 26 -0.36 13.00 6.34
CA LYS A 26 0.95 12.85 7.00
C LYS A 26 2.09 13.02 5.99
N THR A 27 3.11 13.77 6.37
CA THR A 27 4.28 14.03 5.52
C THR A 27 4.99 12.73 5.12
N GLU A 28 5.20 11.82 6.07
CA GLU A 28 5.86 10.54 5.83
C GLU A 28 5.07 9.68 4.83
N ALA A 29 3.74 9.75 4.88
CA ALA A 29 2.90 9.07 3.91
C ALA A 29 2.99 9.69 2.52
N GLN A 30 2.99 11.01 2.43
CA GLN A 30 3.14 11.72 1.17
C GLN A 30 4.50 11.41 0.52
N ASP A 31 5.58 11.44 1.30
CA ASP A 31 6.93 11.14 0.83
C ASP A 31 7.05 9.69 0.32
N ALA A 32 6.47 8.73 1.05
CA ALA A 32 6.42 7.33 0.63
C ALA A 32 5.62 7.14 -0.67
N ILE A 33 4.44 7.75 -0.76
CA ILE A 33 3.59 7.67 -1.95
C ILE A 33 4.29 8.28 -3.18
N MET A 34 4.85 9.48 -3.05
CA MET A 34 5.58 10.13 -4.15
C MET A 34 6.78 9.30 -4.61
N THR A 35 7.53 8.74 -3.66
CA THR A 35 8.72 7.92 -3.95
C THR A 35 8.35 6.63 -4.66
N GLY A 36 7.37 5.88 -4.14
CA GLY A 36 6.96 4.61 -4.73
C GLY A 36 6.34 4.78 -6.11
N LEU A 37 5.46 5.77 -6.28
CA LEU A 37 4.88 6.07 -7.60
C LEU A 37 5.92 6.48 -8.63
N ALA A 38 6.93 7.26 -8.23
CA ALA A 38 8.02 7.63 -9.13
C ALA A 38 8.84 6.41 -9.57
N LEU A 39 9.07 5.44 -8.67
CA LEU A 39 9.78 4.21 -8.99
C LEU A 39 8.98 3.30 -9.94
N ASP A 40 7.68 3.15 -9.70
CA ASP A 40 6.76 2.44 -10.62
C ASP A 40 6.77 3.07 -12.01
N GLU A 41 6.71 4.41 -12.10
CA GLU A 41 6.73 5.12 -13.38
C GLU A 41 8.06 4.97 -14.13
N LEU A 42 9.18 5.09 -13.43
CA LEU A 42 10.50 4.89 -14.01
C LEU A 42 10.70 3.45 -14.47
N ALA A 43 10.24 2.47 -13.69
CA ALA A 43 10.27 1.06 -14.05
C ALA A 43 9.42 0.79 -15.30
N ASN A 44 8.20 1.34 -15.34
CA ASN A 44 7.30 1.22 -16.47
C ASN A 44 7.87 1.86 -17.75
N ALA A 45 8.66 2.93 -17.60
CA ALA A 45 9.35 3.60 -18.71
C ALA A 45 10.68 2.95 -19.12
N GLY A 46 11.16 1.91 -18.41
CA GLY A 46 12.46 1.30 -18.67
C GLY A 46 13.64 2.21 -18.32
N GLN A 47 13.47 3.13 -17.37
CA GLN A 47 14.43 4.18 -17.03
C GLN A 47 15.22 3.91 -15.74
N LEU A 48 14.98 2.78 -15.07
CA LEU A 48 15.79 2.37 -13.93
C LEU A 48 17.10 1.71 -14.42
N PRO A 49 18.20 1.81 -13.64
CA PRO A 49 19.41 1.06 -13.94
C PRO A 49 19.22 -0.43 -13.68
N GLU A 50 19.94 -1.30 -14.41
CA GLU A 50 20.03 -2.71 -14.04
C GLU A 50 20.96 -2.91 -12.83
N PRO A 51 20.66 -3.86 -11.91
CA PRO A 51 19.58 -4.85 -11.99
C PRO A 51 18.22 -4.36 -11.44
N LEU A 52 18.13 -3.10 -10.97
CA LEU A 52 16.93 -2.59 -10.30
C LEU A 52 15.71 -2.59 -11.23
N GLN A 53 15.91 -2.22 -12.50
CA GLN A 53 14.86 -2.23 -13.51
C GLN A 53 14.14 -3.57 -13.57
N THR A 54 14.88 -4.66 -13.80
CA THR A 54 14.31 -6.01 -13.85
C THR A 54 13.59 -6.36 -12.55
N ARG A 55 14.23 -6.08 -11.40
CA ARG A 55 13.69 -6.45 -10.09
C ARG A 55 12.34 -5.79 -9.78
N VAL A 56 12.20 -4.51 -10.11
CA VAL A 56 10.96 -3.75 -9.90
C VAL A 56 9.93 -4.12 -10.96
N SER A 57 10.28 -4.13 -12.25
CA SER A 57 9.29 -4.42 -13.30
C SER A 57 8.68 -5.82 -13.21
N GLU A 58 9.44 -6.79 -12.70
CA GLU A 58 8.98 -8.17 -12.54
C GLU A 58 8.31 -8.46 -11.20
N ASP A 59 8.21 -7.48 -10.30
CA ASP A 59 7.73 -7.70 -8.92
C ASP A 59 8.42 -8.92 -8.28
N GLN A 60 9.77 -8.89 -8.30
CA GLN A 60 10.53 -10.04 -7.82
C GLN A 60 10.35 -10.18 -6.32
N GLY A 61 9.71 -11.26 -5.84
CA GLY A 61 9.47 -11.48 -4.40
C GLY A 61 10.71 -11.64 -3.49
N THR A 62 11.93 -11.37 -3.97
CA THR A 62 13.13 -11.19 -3.12
C THR A 62 13.62 -9.73 -3.09
N TYR A 63 13.08 -8.88 -3.94
CA TYR A 63 13.04 -7.44 -3.75
C TYR A 63 11.98 -7.20 -2.67
N GLY A 64 12.30 -6.39 -1.67
CA GLY A 64 11.34 -6.11 -0.61
C GLY A 64 11.46 -4.69 -0.09
N ILE A 65 11.82 -3.76 -0.98
CA ILE A 65 12.04 -2.35 -0.64
C ILE A 65 10.73 -1.57 -0.72
N ASP A 66 9.84 -1.99 -1.60
CA ASP A 66 8.40 -1.76 -1.62
C ASP A 66 7.76 -1.96 -0.23
N GLU A 67 7.87 -3.12 0.41
CA GLU A 67 7.29 -3.30 1.75
C GLU A 67 8.04 -2.49 2.82
N GLN A 68 9.35 -2.30 2.68
CA GLN A 68 10.10 -1.43 3.61
C GLN A 68 9.71 0.04 3.50
N LEU A 69 9.39 0.53 2.30
CA LEU A 69 8.99 1.91 2.07
C LEU A 69 7.70 2.21 2.82
N VAL A 70 6.73 1.29 2.75
CA VAL A 70 5.43 1.50 3.40
C VAL A 70 5.48 1.41 4.93
N MET A 71 6.55 0.85 5.51
CA MET A 71 6.75 0.89 6.97
C MET A 71 6.80 2.31 7.52
N SER A 72 7.19 3.30 6.71
CA SER A 72 7.15 4.71 7.09
C SER A 72 5.72 5.23 7.32
N ILE A 73 4.73 4.72 6.57
CA ILE A 73 3.30 5.01 6.76
C ILE A 73 2.79 4.28 7.99
N LEU A 74 3.05 2.98 8.04
CA LEU A 74 2.53 2.09 9.06
C LEU A 74 3.05 2.45 10.46
N GLY A 75 4.32 2.86 10.58
CA GLY A 75 4.93 3.27 11.83
C GLY A 75 4.20 4.41 12.54
N ILE A 76 3.50 5.29 11.80
CA ILE A 76 2.71 6.40 12.35
C ILE A 76 1.54 5.90 13.20
N TYR A 77 0.98 4.75 12.85
CA TYR A 77 -0.24 4.18 13.46
C TYR A 77 0.05 2.91 14.29
N GLY A 78 1.33 2.64 14.57
CA GLY A 78 1.76 1.57 15.48
C GLY A 78 1.57 0.15 14.92
N THR A 79 1.79 -0.84 15.78
CA THR A 79 1.92 -2.26 15.40
C THR A 79 0.63 -2.92 14.91
N ILE A 80 -0.54 -2.34 15.19
CA ILE A 80 -1.82 -2.82 14.64
C ILE A 80 -1.80 -2.70 13.11
N SER A 81 -1.31 -1.56 12.60
CA SER A 81 -1.21 -1.34 11.16
C SER A 81 -0.30 -2.38 10.48
N TRP A 82 0.75 -2.87 11.16
CA TRP A 82 1.65 -3.89 10.61
C TRP A 82 0.95 -5.22 10.42
N THR A 83 0.10 -5.58 11.37
CA THR A 83 -0.66 -6.83 11.33
C THR A 83 -1.73 -6.76 10.23
N ASN A 84 -2.42 -5.63 10.12
CA ASN A 84 -3.42 -5.40 9.07
C ASN A 84 -2.76 -5.38 7.68
N PHE A 85 -1.63 -4.71 7.53
CA PHE A 85 -0.88 -4.68 6.28
C PHE A 85 -0.50 -6.09 5.82
N GLY A 86 0.13 -6.91 6.67
CA GLY A 86 0.49 -8.27 6.30
C GLY A 86 -0.70 -9.15 5.92
N PHE A 87 -1.89 -8.88 6.46
CA PHE A 87 -3.13 -9.54 6.02
C PHE A 87 -3.58 -9.04 4.63
N LEU A 88 -3.56 -7.74 4.40
CA LEU A 88 -3.99 -7.12 3.14
C LEU A 88 -3.05 -7.45 1.98
N ASP A 89 -1.74 -7.38 2.19
CA ASP A 89 -0.73 -7.77 1.20
C ASP A 89 -0.87 -9.25 0.83
N ARG A 90 -1.07 -10.14 1.81
CA ARG A 90 -1.28 -11.56 1.52
C ARG A 90 -2.59 -11.85 0.78
N THR A 91 -3.68 -11.16 1.13
CA THR A 91 -5.03 -11.47 0.59
C THR A 91 -5.37 -10.70 -0.66
N LYS A 92 -4.65 -9.60 -0.94
CA LYS A 92 -4.83 -8.67 -2.06
C LYS A 92 -6.30 -8.38 -2.40
N PRO A 93 -7.12 -7.88 -1.46
CA PRO A 93 -8.54 -7.66 -1.71
C PRO A 93 -8.78 -6.42 -2.57
N GLY A 94 -9.87 -6.42 -3.34
CA GLY A 94 -10.35 -5.25 -4.06
C GLY A 94 -9.30 -4.64 -5.00
N ILE A 95 -9.02 -3.34 -4.84
CA ILE A 95 -8.10 -2.60 -5.72
C ILE A 95 -6.66 -3.11 -5.63
N ILE A 96 -6.22 -3.64 -4.49
CA ILE A 96 -4.87 -4.18 -4.30
C ILE A 96 -4.66 -5.37 -5.24
N GLY A 97 -5.63 -6.29 -5.27
CA GLY A 97 -5.63 -7.43 -6.21
C GLY A 97 -5.67 -6.98 -7.66
N GLN A 98 -6.50 -5.99 -7.99
CA GLN A 98 -6.59 -5.45 -9.35
C GLN A 98 -5.26 -4.86 -9.83
N LEU A 99 -4.54 -4.13 -8.97
CA LEU A 99 -3.22 -3.57 -9.29
C LEU A 99 -2.20 -4.69 -9.55
N ASN A 100 -2.11 -5.65 -8.64
CA ASN A 100 -1.23 -6.82 -8.75
C ASN A 100 -1.52 -7.67 -10.02
N ASP A 101 -2.80 -7.95 -10.30
CA ASP A 101 -3.18 -8.77 -11.45
C ASP A 101 -2.88 -8.03 -12.76
N SER A 102 -3.13 -6.72 -12.80
CA SER A 102 -2.83 -5.91 -13.99
C SER A 102 -1.34 -5.90 -14.37
N GLN A 103 -0.42 -5.98 -13.40
CA GLN A 103 1.01 -6.13 -13.68
C GLN A 103 1.33 -7.53 -14.23
N LYS A 104 0.77 -8.59 -13.63
CA LYS A 104 1.00 -9.98 -14.06
C LYS A 104 0.50 -10.26 -15.47
N GLU A 105 -0.53 -9.54 -15.90
CA GLU A 105 -1.07 -9.59 -17.26
C GLU A 105 -0.23 -8.80 -18.28
N GLY A 106 0.95 -8.29 -17.88
CA GLY A 106 1.83 -7.49 -18.73
C GLY A 106 1.38 -6.05 -18.89
N GLY A 107 0.54 -5.55 -17.95
CA GLY A 107 0.11 -4.18 -17.89
C GLY A 107 1.15 -3.25 -17.27
N ARG A 108 0.69 -2.29 -16.46
CA ARG A 108 1.53 -1.28 -15.82
C ARG A 108 2.35 -1.91 -14.68
N VAL A 109 3.58 -1.42 -14.46
CA VAL A 109 4.34 -1.71 -13.25
C VAL A 109 3.68 -1.04 -12.04
N ASN A 110 3.34 -1.84 -11.04
CA ASN A 110 2.58 -1.49 -9.85
C ASN A 110 3.21 -2.05 -8.55
N THR A 111 4.50 -2.38 -8.58
CA THR A 111 5.24 -3.00 -7.46
C THR A 111 5.21 -2.15 -6.19
N PHE A 112 5.17 -0.82 -6.29
CA PHE A 112 5.04 0.02 -5.11
C PHE A 112 3.60 0.38 -4.79
N ILE A 113 2.74 0.62 -5.79
CA ILE A 113 1.39 1.15 -5.55
C ILE A 113 0.44 0.14 -4.91
N ASP A 114 0.58 -1.16 -5.14
CA ASP A 114 -0.28 -2.16 -4.50
C ASP A 114 -0.01 -2.22 -2.99
N ASP A 115 1.26 -2.21 -2.59
CA ASP A 115 1.71 -2.11 -1.20
C ASP A 115 1.34 -0.76 -0.55
N LEU A 116 1.54 0.35 -1.26
CA LEU A 116 1.15 1.67 -0.76
C LEU A 116 -0.36 1.72 -0.48
N ALA A 117 -1.18 1.17 -1.40
CA ALA A 117 -2.63 1.10 -1.21
C ALA A 117 -2.99 0.22 0.01
N ALA A 118 -2.35 -0.94 0.15
CA ALA A 118 -2.53 -1.81 1.31
C ALA A 118 -2.15 -1.12 2.62
N ALA A 119 -1.03 -0.39 2.65
CA ALA A 119 -0.54 0.29 3.83
C ALA A 119 -1.41 1.47 4.25
N ILE A 120 -1.94 2.25 3.29
CA ILE A 120 -2.89 3.34 3.58
C ILE A 120 -4.16 2.78 4.23
N VAL A 121 -4.69 1.67 3.69
CA VAL A 121 -5.87 1.00 4.26
C VAL A 121 -5.55 0.48 5.66
N ALA A 122 -4.43 -0.22 5.85
CA ALA A 122 -4.01 -0.75 7.14
C ALA A 122 -3.82 0.34 8.21
N ALA A 123 -3.24 1.48 7.83
CA ALA A 123 -3.05 2.64 8.69
C ALA A 123 -4.39 3.30 9.06
N ALA A 124 -5.31 3.44 8.09
CA ALA A 124 -6.64 3.98 8.34
C ALA A 124 -7.44 3.06 9.28
N GLU A 125 -7.32 1.74 9.12
CA GLU A 125 -7.92 0.76 10.01
C GLU A 125 -7.38 0.82 11.44
N ALA A 126 -6.05 0.95 11.59
CA ALA A 126 -5.44 1.14 12.89
C ALA A 126 -5.93 2.43 13.58
N ARG A 127 -6.06 3.54 12.84
CA ARG A 127 -6.66 4.77 13.37
C ARG A 127 -8.09 4.52 13.87
N ILE A 128 -8.92 3.91 13.04
CA ILE A 128 -10.32 3.62 13.39
C ILE A 128 -10.41 2.74 14.65
N ALA A 129 -9.48 1.81 14.84
CA ALA A 129 -9.44 0.95 16.02
C ALA A 129 -8.97 1.67 17.29
N HIS A 130 -8.20 2.76 17.16
CA HIS A 130 -7.76 3.59 18.27
C HIS A 130 -8.80 4.63 18.71
N ASP A 131 -9.70 5.02 17.80
CA ASP A 131 -10.79 5.98 18.01
C ASP A 131 -12.07 5.33 18.57
#